data_AF-A0A1F5A2B1-F1
#
_entry.id   AF-A0A1F5A2B1-F1
#
_cell.length_a   1.000
_cell.length_b   1.000
_cell.length_c   1.000
_cell.angle_alpha   90.00
_cell.angle_beta   90.00
_cell.angle_gamma   90.00
#
_symmetry.space_group_name_H-M   'P 1'
#
loop_
_entity.id
_entity.type
_entity.pdbx_description
1 polymer ?
#
loop_
_entity_poly.entity_id
_entity_poly.type
_entity_poly.pdbx_seq_one_letter_code
_entity_poly.pdbx_strand_id
1 'polypeptide(L)' 'MGKRIFMGTLSLFLVMALVGCVSVEKRYKKGQELESKGRLEEAAQRYIKVLTKDPGMEDARQSLADVGSRLIDTYLA' A
#
# COMPACT_ATOMS: atom_id res chain seq x y z
N MET A 1 19.33 -32.81 21.19
CA MET A 1 19.55 -31.35 20.97
C MET A 1 18.91 -30.95 19.65
N GLY A 2 17.66 -30.50 19.60
CA GLY A 2 17.01 -30.23 18.30
C GLY A 2 15.76 -29.36 18.31
N LYS A 3 15.21 -29.00 19.49
CA LYS A 3 13.99 -28.18 19.59
C LYS A 3 14.22 -26.66 19.62
N ARG A 4 15.46 -26.21 19.88
CA ARG A 4 15.78 -24.76 20.00
C ARG A 4 15.92 -24.04 18.66
N ILE A 5 16.28 -24.76 17.59
CA ILE A 5 16.54 -24.16 16.27
C ILE A 5 15.23 -23.84 15.54
N PHE A 6 14.20 -24.68 15.73
CA PHE A 6 12.88 -24.52 15.10
C PHE A 6 12.09 -23.31 15.64
N MET A 7 12.38 -22.86 16.86
CA MET A 7 11.71 -21.73 17.50
C MET A 7 12.34 -20.36 17.16
N GLY A 8 13.57 -20.36 16.62
CA GLY A 8 14.24 -19.14 16.18
C GLY A 8 13.82 -18.70 14.78
N THR A 9 13.56 -19.65 13.89
CA THR A 9 13.16 -19.38 12.49
C THR A 9 11.73 -18.86 12.37
N LEU A 10 10.80 -19.36 13.20
CA LEU A 10 9.42 -18.87 13.25
C LEU A 10 9.33 -17.41 13.72
N SER A 11 10.20 -17.01 14.65
CA SER A 11 10.29 -15.65 15.16
C SER A 11 10.88 -14.68 14.12
N LEU A 12 11.80 -15.15 13.28
CA LEU A 12 12.43 -14.34 12.22
C LEU A 12 11.46 -14.03 11.06
N PHE A 13 10.55 -14.95 10.73
CA PHE A 13 9.52 -14.74 9.70
C PHE A 13 8.50 -13.65 10.10
N LEU A 14 8.15 -13.57 11.38
CA LEU A 14 7.16 -12.60 11.87
C LEU A 14 7.69 -11.15 11.82
N VAL A 15 8.98 -10.97 12.09
CA VAL A 15 9.64 -9.65 12.03
C VAL A 15 9.72 -9.13 10.59
N MET A 16 9.89 -10.01 9.62
CA MET A 16 10.01 -9.63 8.20
C MET A 16 8.68 -9.09 7.63
N ALA A 17 7.54 -9.57 8.13
CA ALA A 17 6.23 -9.03 7.77
C ALA A 17 6.01 -7.61 8.34
N LEU A 18 6.46 -7.34 9.57
CA LEU A 18 6.25 -6.05 10.24
C LEU A 18 7.06 -4.90 9.64
N VAL A 19 8.27 -5.17 9.15
CA VAL A 19 9.12 -4.14 8.51
C VAL A 19 8.53 -3.69 7.15
N GLY A 20 7.75 -4.54 6.48
CA GLY A 20 7.03 -4.18 5.26
C GLY A 20 5.96 -3.12 5.48
N CYS A 21 5.19 -3.23 6.58
CA CYS A 21 3.99 -2.43 6.81
C CYS A 21 4.26 -0.92 6.97
N VAL A 22 5.33 -0.53 7.70
CA VAL A 22 5.68 0.89 7.89
C VAL A 22 6.00 1.57 6.55
N SER A 23 6.63 0.84 5.64
CA SER A 23 6.97 1.33 4.31
C SER A 23 5.74 1.50 3.41
N VAL A 24 4.72 0.66 3.60
CA VAL A 24 3.46 0.68 2.85
C VAL A 24 2.60 1.87 3.28
N GLU A 25 2.43 2.08 4.59
CA GLU A 25 1.63 3.20 5.12
C GLU A 25 2.20 4.58 4.70
N LYS A 26 3.53 4.73 4.71
CA LYS A 26 4.18 5.97 4.23
C LYS A 26 3.90 6.22 2.75
N ARG A 27 3.85 5.17 1.92
CA ARG A 27 3.50 5.29 0.50
C ARG A 27 2.04 5.65 0.32
N TYR A 28 1.15 5.07 1.13
CA TYR A 28 -0.28 5.39 1.13
C TYR A 28 -0.52 6.86 1.45
N LYS A 29 0.05 7.38 2.55
CA LYS A 29 -0.02 8.80 2.92
C LYS A 29 0.48 9.73 1.81
N LYS A 30 1.52 9.33 1.08
CA LYS A 30 2.00 10.11 -0.06
C LYS A 30 1.02 10.12 -1.24
N GLY A 31 0.26 9.04 -1.45
CA GLY A 31 -0.86 9.01 -2.38
C GLY A 31 -1.94 10.01 -2.00
N GLN A 32 -2.34 10.02 -0.73
CA GLN A 32 -3.33 10.96 -0.19
C GLN A 32 -2.91 12.42 -0.36
N GLU A 33 -1.63 12.73 -0.14
CA GLU A 33 -1.08 14.08 -0.34
C GLU A 33 -1.10 14.50 -1.84
N LEU A 34 -0.88 13.57 -2.76
CA LEU A 34 -0.96 13.85 -4.19
C LEU A 34 -2.41 14.06 -4.62
N GLU A 35 -3.31 13.22 -4.12
CA GLU A 35 -4.74 13.33 -4.35
C GLU A 35 -5.29 14.68 -3.85
N SER A 36 -4.93 15.10 -2.64
CA SER A 36 -5.34 16.40 -2.09
C SER A 36 -4.79 17.60 -2.88
N LYS A 37 -3.73 17.39 -3.66
CA LYS A 37 -3.15 18.38 -4.58
C LYS A 37 -3.76 18.32 -5.99
N GLY A 38 -4.75 17.46 -6.22
CA GLY A 38 -5.36 17.23 -7.53
C GLY A 38 -4.48 16.45 -8.51
N ARG A 39 -3.33 15.91 -8.05
CA ARG A 39 -2.39 15.12 -8.88
C ARG A 39 -2.86 13.67 -8.94
N LEU A 40 -4.03 13.47 -9.53
CA LEU A 40 -4.79 12.22 -9.48
C LEU A 40 -4.02 11.04 -10.12
N GLU A 41 -3.37 11.22 -11.27
CA GLU A 41 -2.60 10.14 -11.91
C GLU A 41 -1.48 9.63 -11.02
N GLU A 42 -0.75 10.54 -10.39
CA GLU A 42 0.35 10.18 -9.49
C GLU A 42 -0.16 9.54 -8.20
N ALA A 43 -1.30 10.00 -7.68
CA ALA A 43 -1.97 9.38 -6.55
C ALA A 43 -2.35 7.93 -6.86
N ALA A 44 -2.98 7.68 -8.01
CA ALA A 44 -3.33 6.34 -8.47
C ALA A 44 -2.10 5.43 -8.55
N GLN A 45 -1.00 5.91 -9.13
CA GLN A 45 0.26 5.15 -9.18
C GLN A 45 0.82 4.82 -7.78
N ARG A 46 0.64 5.70 -6.78
CA ARG A 46 1.05 5.40 -5.39
C ARG A 46 0.18 4.31 -4.79
N TYR A 47 -1.13 4.39 -4.96
CA TYR A 47 -2.05 3.38 -4.43
C TYR A 47 -1.83 2.00 -5.08
N ILE A 48 -1.55 1.94 -6.39
CA ILE A 48 -1.18 0.68 -7.06
C ILE A 48 0.09 0.07 -6.44
N LYS A 49 1.10 0.88 -6.15
CA LYS A 49 2.34 0.41 -5.50
C LYS A 49 2.10 -0.06 -4.06
N VAL A 50 1.19 0.59 -3.33
CA VAL A 50 0.75 0.15 -2.00
C VAL A 50 0.11 -1.24 -2.12
N LEU A 51 -0.87 -1.41 -3.01
CA LEU A 51 -1.60 -2.66 -3.19
C LEU A 51 -0.76 -3.80 -3.77
N THR A 52 0.31 -3.48 -4.49
CA THR A 52 1.29 -4.48 -4.95
C THR A 52 2.07 -5.08 -3.79
N LYS A 53 2.25 -4.32 -2.70
CA LYS A 53 2.99 -4.75 -1.50
C LYS A 53 2.06 -5.29 -0.42
N ASP A 54 0.90 -4.67 -0.27
CA ASP A 54 -0.17 -5.10 0.62
C ASP A 54 -1.50 -5.14 -0.14
N PRO A 55 -1.81 -6.26 -0.79
CA PRO A 55 -3.10 -6.43 -1.47
C PRO A 55 -4.29 -6.35 -0.50
N GLY A 56 -4.09 -6.54 0.80
CA GLY A 56 -5.16 -6.54 1.81
C GLY A 56 -5.59 -5.14 2.26
N MET A 57 -4.87 -4.08 1.88
CA MET A 57 -5.15 -2.72 2.35
C MET A 57 -6.41 -2.15 1.68
N GLU A 58 -7.57 -2.32 2.33
CA GLU A 58 -8.87 -1.88 1.83
C GLU A 58 -8.93 -0.37 1.57
N ASP A 59 -8.36 0.43 2.47
CA ASP A 59 -8.25 1.88 2.32
C ASP A 59 -7.61 2.28 0.98
N ALA A 60 -6.49 1.64 0.63
CA ALA A 60 -5.79 1.92 -0.62
C ALA A 60 -6.57 1.46 -1.86
N ARG A 61 -7.38 0.39 -1.75
CA ARG A 61 -8.29 -0.03 -2.83
C ARG A 61 -9.40 1.00 -3.03
N GLN A 62 -9.99 1.49 -1.95
CA GLN A 62 -11.05 2.50 -2.01
C GLN A 62 -10.52 3.81 -2.60
N SER A 63 -9.37 4.31 -2.12
CA SER A 63 -8.77 5.53 -2.66
C SER A 63 -8.38 5.38 -4.14
N LEU A 64 -7.88 4.21 -4.56
CA LEU A 64 -7.60 3.97 -5.98
C LEU A 64 -8.86 3.99 -6.84
N ALA A 65 -9.96 3.42 -6.35
CA ALA A 65 -11.23 3.42 -7.05
C ALA A 65 -11.79 4.85 -7.21
N ASP A 66 -11.78 5.65 -6.14
CA ASP A 66 -12.23 7.06 -6.18
C ASP A 66 -11.40 7.89 -7.17
N VAL A 67 -10.08 7.86 -7.01
CA VAL A 67 -9.16 8.61 -7.87
C VAL A 67 -9.28 8.15 -9.32
N GLY A 68 -9.44 6.84 -9.55
CA GLY A 68 -9.66 6.27 -10.88
C GLY A 68 -10.94 6.79 -11.54
N SER A 69 -12.05 6.82 -10.81
CA SER A 69 -13.32 7.37 -11.31
C SER A 69 -13.15 8.83 -11.72
N ARG A 70 -12.56 9.65 -10.84
CA ARG A 70 -12.35 11.09 -11.10
C ARG A 70 -11.42 11.35 -12.28
N LEU A 71 -10.38 10.52 -12.47
CA LEU A 71 -9.52 10.59 -13.65
C LEU A 71 -10.29 10.32 -14.93
N ILE A 72 -11.10 9.27 -14.96
CA ILE A 72 -11.94 8.92 -16.11
C ILE A 72 -12.85 10.10 -16.43
N ASP A 73 -13.54 10.64 -15.44
CA ASP A 73 -14.43 11.80 -15.62
C ASP A 73 -13.65 13.01 -16.16
N THR A 74 -12.44 13.26 -15.66
CA THR A 74 -11.59 14.38 -16.12
C THR A 74 -11.12 14.22 -17.57
N TYR A 75 -10.86 12.99 -18.03
CA TYR A 75 -10.41 12.72 -19.40
C TYR A 75 -11.56 12.67 -20.41
N LEU A 76 -12.78 12.38 -19.95
CA LEU A 76 -13.95 12.20 -20.82
C LEU A 76 -14.90 13.42 -20.82
N ALA A 77 -14.68 14.40 -19.95
CA ALA A 77 -15.39 15.68 -19.94
C ALA A 77 -14.90 16.61 -21.06
#